data_AF-A0AB37SQU2-F1
#
_entry.id   AF-A0AB37SQU2-F1
#
_cell.length_a   1.000
_cell.length_b   1.000
_cell.length_c   1.000
_cell.angle_alpha   90.00
_cell.angle_beta   90.00
_cell.angle_gamma   90.00
#
_symmetry.space_group_name_H-M   'P 1'
#
loop_
_entity.id
_entity.type
_entity.pdbx_description
1 polymer ?
#
loop_
_entity_poly.entity_id
_entity_poly.type
_entity_poly.pdbx_seq_one_letter_code
_entity_poly.pdbx_strand_id
1 'polypeptide(L)'
;MLVLWCPDWPAVAAAAVAGEPVGRPAAVFSANRVVACTAVARGYGVRRGMRRREAQSCCPELAVFGEDDGRDARLFESVARAVEELAVGVEVVRPGIVAVPVDGAAGYFGGEHGLLERLVDEVSVAAGVESQVGVADGLFAATLAARRSTLVEPGGTAEFLAPLPIRELDQPEAGRTELVTLLKQLGLRTLGAFAELEESDVSARFGTEGVLAHRLARGRSERPPSRRRPPPELSLAKAFDPPIDRVDAAAFVAKGLGERFHAGLAAHGLACTRLGIYATTETGEQLGRVWRCAEPLTPLGVADRVRWQFEGWLKAKDRPNSGVVRLRLEPEETVEGRSLQLGLWQAGASGVLRPSTEDEGLSGERAGRALVRVQGLLGPESVFTAVLDGGRDPAERVRLVPWGDRPEKSAQADANWAGRLPSPSPATVFVPPVPAQVLDENGRAVEITARRRVSAAPFLVSFEGGEPREVIAWAGPWFVGVRAGAGHARSGTRMRLQVLLADGADAEEAVLLRFEHHKNPMWTLEGKYD
;
A
#
# COMPACT_ATOMS: atom_id res chain seq x y z
N MET A 1 0.39 -2.59 -15.03
CA MET A 1 1.79 -2.08 -14.98
C MET A 1 2.61 -2.89 -15.95
N LEU A 2 3.50 -2.25 -16.72
CA LEU A 2 4.40 -2.90 -17.67
C LEU A 2 5.78 -2.99 -17.03
N VAL A 3 6.44 -4.14 -17.18
CA VAL A 3 7.81 -4.35 -16.71
C VAL A 3 8.66 -4.85 -17.86
N LEU A 4 9.79 -4.18 -18.09
CA LEU A 4 10.86 -4.64 -18.97
C LEU A 4 11.96 -5.26 -18.11
N TRP A 5 12.36 -6.47 -18.46
CA TRP A 5 13.38 -7.26 -17.77
C TRP A 5 14.52 -7.62 -18.71
N CYS A 6 15.74 -7.21 -18.36
CA CYS A 6 16.97 -7.68 -18.97
C CYS A 6 17.53 -8.85 -18.14
N PRO A 7 17.56 -10.08 -18.68
CA PRO A 7 18.02 -11.25 -17.94
C PRO A 7 19.51 -11.14 -17.59
N ASP A 8 19.83 -11.55 -16.36
CA ASP A 8 21.20 -11.68 -15.86
C ASP A 8 22.09 -10.44 -16.08
N TRP A 9 21.48 -9.27 -15.97
CA TRP A 9 22.09 -7.97 -16.23
C TRP A 9 23.53 -7.80 -15.68
N PRO A 10 23.85 -8.15 -14.42
CA PRO A 10 25.22 -8.03 -13.92
C PRO A 10 26.26 -8.76 -14.77
N ALA A 11 25.93 -9.95 -15.28
CA ALA A 11 26.84 -10.73 -16.12
C ALA A 11 26.95 -10.16 -17.54
N VAL A 12 25.85 -9.64 -18.09
CA VAL A 12 25.82 -8.96 -19.40
C VAL A 12 26.65 -7.67 -19.34
N ALA A 13 26.43 -6.84 -18.32
CA ALA A 13 27.15 -5.62 -18.05
C ALA A 13 28.67 -5.86 -17.88
N ALA A 14 29.04 -6.90 -17.12
CA ALA A 14 30.43 -7.28 -16.93
C ALA A 14 31.12 -7.69 -18.23
N ALA A 15 30.46 -8.57 -19.00
CA ALA A 15 30.99 -9.06 -20.27
C ALA A 15 31.14 -7.93 -21.30
N ALA A 16 30.15 -7.04 -21.39
CA ALA A 16 30.19 -5.91 -22.31
C ALA A 16 31.38 -4.96 -22.04
N VAL A 17 31.66 -4.64 -20.77
CA VAL A 17 32.81 -3.78 -20.41
C VAL A 17 34.14 -4.48 -20.65
N ALA A 18 34.21 -5.79 -20.46
CA ALA A 18 35.40 -6.58 -20.73
C ALA A 18 35.64 -6.80 -22.23
N GLY A 19 34.69 -6.42 -23.11
CA GLY A 19 34.75 -6.70 -24.54
C GLY A 19 34.61 -8.19 -24.88
N GLU A 20 34.02 -8.97 -23.97
CA GLU A 20 33.78 -10.39 -24.21
C GLU A 20 32.61 -10.56 -25.19
N PRO A 21 32.70 -11.49 -26.16
CA PRO A 21 31.62 -11.71 -27.10
C PRO A 21 30.38 -12.27 -26.39
N VAL A 22 29.19 -11.93 -26.88
CA VAL A 22 27.89 -12.33 -26.29
C VAL A 22 27.77 -13.86 -26.14
N GLY A 23 28.41 -14.62 -27.03
CA GLY A 23 28.44 -16.08 -27.00
C GLY A 23 29.35 -16.70 -25.93
N ARG A 24 30.17 -15.92 -25.22
CA ARG A 24 31.05 -16.45 -24.18
C ARG A 24 30.28 -16.63 -22.86
N PRO A 25 30.38 -17.80 -22.20
CA PRO A 25 29.79 -18.00 -20.89
C PRO A 25 30.45 -17.08 -19.86
N ALA A 26 29.65 -16.30 -19.14
CA ALA A 26 30.12 -15.35 -18.13
C ALA A 26 29.31 -15.47 -16.83
N ALA A 27 29.96 -15.23 -15.70
CA ALA A 27 29.32 -15.18 -14.39
C ALA A 27 29.96 -14.13 -13.47
N VAL A 28 29.10 -13.51 -12.66
CA VAL A 28 29.48 -12.56 -11.61
C VAL A 28 29.47 -13.28 -10.27
N PHE A 29 30.51 -13.06 -9.47
CA PHE A 29 30.70 -13.68 -8.17
C PHE A 29 30.74 -12.65 -7.05
N SER A 30 30.08 -12.97 -5.94
CA SER A 30 30.18 -12.27 -4.66
C SER A 30 30.36 -13.31 -3.56
N ALA A 31 31.24 -13.03 -2.60
CA ALA A 31 31.61 -13.99 -1.54
C ALA A 31 31.90 -15.41 -2.06
N ASN A 32 32.58 -15.52 -3.21
CA ASN A 32 32.95 -16.77 -3.89
C ASN A 32 31.76 -17.63 -4.39
N ARG A 33 30.56 -17.04 -4.53
CA ARG A 33 29.35 -17.66 -5.06
C ARG A 33 28.83 -16.92 -6.27
N VAL A 34 28.22 -17.65 -7.21
CA VAL A 34 27.60 -17.06 -8.41
C VAL A 34 26.39 -16.22 -8.01
N VAL A 35 26.40 -14.93 -8.34
CA VAL A 35 25.26 -14.00 -8.17
C VAL A 35 24.43 -13.93 -9.45
N ALA A 36 25.09 -13.82 -10.60
CA ALA A 36 24.46 -13.81 -11.92
C ALA A 36 25.30 -14.61 -12.92
N CYS A 37 24.66 -15.20 -13.92
CA CYS A 37 25.34 -15.96 -14.98
C CYS A 37 24.56 -15.83 -16.28
N THR A 38 25.26 -15.75 -17.41
CA THR A 38 24.62 -15.62 -18.73
C THR A 38 23.83 -16.87 -19.10
N ALA A 39 22.91 -16.73 -20.06
CA ALA A 39 22.15 -17.87 -20.58
C ALA A 39 23.07 -18.99 -21.12
N VAL A 40 24.18 -18.61 -21.76
CA VAL A 40 25.21 -19.56 -22.23
C VAL A 40 25.83 -20.32 -21.06
N ALA A 41 26.28 -19.63 -20.01
CA ALA A 41 26.84 -20.28 -18.82
C ALA A 41 25.83 -21.22 -18.14
N ARG A 42 24.54 -20.85 -18.15
CA ARG A 42 23.45 -21.70 -17.67
C ARG A 42 23.26 -22.95 -18.51
N GLY A 43 23.45 -22.87 -19.83
CA GLY A 43 23.47 -24.03 -20.73
C GLY A 43 24.52 -25.07 -20.31
N TYR A 44 25.69 -24.64 -19.84
CA TYR A 44 26.76 -25.49 -19.32
C TYR A 44 26.56 -25.97 -17.87
N GLY A 45 25.40 -25.70 -17.26
CA GLY A 45 25.09 -26.16 -15.90
C GLY A 45 25.44 -25.18 -14.79
N VAL A 46 25.99 -24.00 -15.08
CA VAL A 46 26.23 -22.96 -14.07
C VAL A 46 24.90 -22.44 -13.52
N ARG A 47 24.77 -22.32 -12.20
CA ARG A 47 23.57 -21.82 -11.51
C ARG A 47 23.97 -20.82 -10.44
N ARG A 48 23.04 -19.94 -10.06
CA ARG A 48 23.21 -19.01 -8.94
C ARG A 48 23.45 -19.79 -7.64
N GLY A 49 24.28 -19.24 -6.76
CA GLY A 49 24.66 -19.83 -5.47
C GLY A 49 25.79 -20.87 -5.52
N MET A 50 26.13 -21.40 -6.71
CA MET A 50 27.25 -22.33 -6.89
C MET A 50 28.57 -21.69 -6.46
N ARG A 51 29.46 -22.50 -5.87
CA ARG A 51 30.82 -22.02 -5.55
C ARG A 51 31.61 -21.82 -6.84
N ARG A 52 32.57 -20.88 -6.83
CA ARG A 52 33.43 -20.62 -7.99
C ARG A 52 34.06 -21.88 -8.59
N ARG A 53 34.60 -22.77 -7.75
CA ARG A 53 35.20 -24.04 -8.21
C ARG A 53 34.21 -24.96 -8.90
N GLU A 54 32.97 -25.04 -8.39
CA GLU A 54 31.90 -25.86 -8.98
C GLU A 54 31.49 -25.28 -10.34
N ALA A 55 31.27 -23.96 -10.42
CA ALA A 55 30.90 -23.28 -11.65
C ALA A 55 31.98 -23.44 -12.75
N GLN A 56 33.25 -23.30 -12.39
CA GLN A 56 34.38 -23.51 -13.32
C GLN A 56 34.59 -24.97 -13.70
N SER A 57 34.21 -25.92 -12.82
CA SER A 57 34.20 -27.34 -13.16
C SER A 57 33.13 -27.67 -14.21
N CYS A 58 31.95 -27.06 -14.10
CA CYS A 58 30.88 -27.17 -15.09
C CYS A 58 31.24 -26.49 -16.42
N CYS A 59 31.96 -25.36 -16.37
CA CYS A 59 32.34 -24.58 -17.53
C CYS A 59 33.77 -24.04 -17.38
N PRO A 60 34.79 -24.74 -17.91
CA PRO A 60 36.18 -24.30 -17.80
C PRO A 60 36.47 -22.96 -18.49
N GLU A 61 35.71 -22.62 -19.54
CA GLU A 61 35.86 -21.37 -20.31
C GLU A 61 35.11 -20.17 -19.71
N LEU A 62 34.47 -20.35 -18.55
CA LEU A 62 33.66 -19.35 -17.87
C LEU A 62 34.46 -18.08 -17.55
N ALA A 63 34.04 -16.95 -18.11
CA ALA A 63 34.54 -15.65 -17.73
C ALA A 63 34.02 -15.30 -16.32
N VAL A 64 34.95 -14.94 -15.42
CA VAL A 64 34.66 -14.69 -14.00
C VAL A 64 34.82 -13.21 -13.72
N PHE A 65 33.75 -12.59 -13.23
CA PHE A 65 33.71 -11.18 -12.88
C PHE A 65 33.34 -10.98 -11.41
N GLY A 66 33.76 -9.85 -10.84
CA GLY A 66 33.30 -9.40 -9.52
C GLY A 66 31.97 -8.65 -9.61
N GLU A 67 31.25 -8.63 -8.50
CA GLU A 67 30.09 -7.76 -8.28
C GLU A 67 30.52 -6.28 -8.32
N ASP A 68 29.79 -5.48 -9.09
CA ASP A 68 30.03 -4.05 -9.27
C ASP A 68 28.71 -3.35 -9.62
N ASP A 69 27.97 -2.96 -8.58
CA ASP A 69 26.67 -2.30 -8.74
C ASP A 69 26.77 -0.97 -9.50
N GLY A 70 27.91 -0.28 -9.41
CA GLY A 70 28.15 0.98 -10.10
C GLY A 70 28.26 0.77 -11.62
N ARG A 71 29.04 -0.23 -12.05
CA ARG A 71 29.08 -0.64 -13.46
C ARG A 71 27.70 -1.01 -13.97
N ASP A 72 26.99 -1.84 -13.21
CA ASP A 72 25.71 -2.40 -13.62
C ASP A 72 24.66 -1.29 -13.78
N ALA A 73 24.56 -0.36 -12.83
CA ALA A 73 23.67 0.78 -12.93
C ALA A 73 24.06 1.73 -14.07
N ARG A 74 25.36 2.04 -14.22
CA ARG A 74 25.86 2.93 -15.29
C ARG A 74 25.48 2.44 -16.68
N LEU A 75 25.68 1.16 -16.96
CA LEU A 75 25.33 0.59 -18.27
C LEU A 75 23.82 0.49 -18.47
N PHE A 76 23.06 0.36 -17.38
CA PHE A 76 21.60 0.20 -17.48
C PHE A 76 20.90 1.51 -17.85
N GLU A 77 21.56 2.65 -17.66
CA GLU A 77 21.03 3.96 -18.04
C GLU A 77 20.69 4.04 -19.54
N SER A 78 21.45 3.38 -20.42
CA SER A 78 21.12 3.36 -21.86
C SER A 78 19.81 2.62 -22.14
N VAL A 79 19.55 1.54 -21.41
CA VAL A 79 18.28 0.80 -21.49
C VAL A 79 17.14 1.66 -20.96
N ALA A 80 17.32 2.27 -19.79
CA ALA A 80 16.29 3.11 -19.18
C ALA A 80 15.94 4.33 -20.05
N ARG A 81 16.94 4.92 -20.71
CA ARG A 81 16.73 6.02 -21.67
C ARG A 81 16.01 5.58 -22.94
N ALA A 82 16.36 4.42 -23.51
CA ALA A 82 15.66 3.87 -24.67
C ALA A 82 14.17 3.65 -24.38
N VAL A 83 13.83 3.20 -23.17
CA VAL A 83 12.43 3.06 -22.72
C VAL A 83 11.75 4.42 -22.55
N GLU A 84 12.46 5.45 -22.08
CA GLU A 84 11.93 6.82 -21.92
C GLU A 84 11.56 7.50 -23.24
N GLU A 85 12.20 7.12 -24.36
CA GLU A 85 11.85 7.64 -25.68
C GLU A 85 10.46 7.19 -26.14
N LEU A 86 9.98 6.06 -25.61
CA LEU A 86 8.71 5.44 -26.00
C LEU A 86 7.63 5.55 -24.93
N ALA A 87 8.00 5.68 -23.66
CA ALA A 87 7.07 5.71 -22.55
C ALA A 87 7.40 6.75 -21.50
N VAL A 88 6.36 7.38 -20.95
CA VAL A 88 6.46 8.35 -19.85
C VAL A 88 6.32 7.63 -18.50
N GLY A 89 7.03 8.13 -17.48
CA GLY A 89 6.93 7.59 -16.13
C GLY A 89 7.77 6.34 -15.91
N VAL A 90 8.92 6.26 -16.57
CA VAL A 90 9.89 5.18 -16.40
C VAL A 90 10.44 5.15 -14.98
N GLU A 91 10.31 4.00 -14.33
CA GLU A 91 10.77 3.76 -12.97
C GLU A 91 11.81 2.64 -12.98
N VAL A 92 13.05 2.97 -12.60
CA VAL A 92 14.10 1.96 -12.43
C VAL A 92 13.89 1.27 -11.09
N VAL A 93 13.57 -0.03 -11.12
CA VAL A 93 13.40 -0.85 -9.91
C VAL A 93 14.77 -1.26 -9.40
N ARG A 94 15.59 -1.79 -10.31
CA ARG A 94 17.01 -2.13 -10.11
C ARG A 94 17.67 -2.32 -11.48
N PRO A 95 19.01 -2.30 -11.57
CA PRO A 95 19.70 -2.63 -12.82
C PRO A 95 19.21 -3.97 -13.39
N GLY A 96 18.70 -3.94 -14.62
CA GLY A 96 18.06 -5.07 -15.29
C GLY A 96 16.53 -5.11 -15.21
N ILE A 97 15.86 -4.22 -14.46
CA ILE A 97 14.39 -4.14 -14.40
C ILE A 97 13.92 -2.68 -14.42
N VAL A 98 13.09 -2.37 -15.41
CA VAL A 98 12.34 -1.11 -15.51
C VAL A 98 10.85 -1.38 -15.41
N ALA A 99 10.12 -0.54 -14.69
CA ALA A 99 8.67 -0.54 -14.63
C ALA A 99 8.10 0.74 -15.26
N VAL A 100 6.95 0.62 -15.91
CA VAL A 100 6.24 1.71 -16.57
C VAL A 100 4.75 1.62 -16.23
N PRO A 101 4.08 2.71 -15.83
CA PRO A 101 2.64 2.74 -15.70
C PRO A 101 1.97 2.58 -17.07
N VAL A 102 0.96 1.71 -17.17
CA VAL A 102 0.30 1.39 -18.46
C VAL A 102 -0.80 2.41 -18.80
N ASP A 103 -1.18 3.25 -17.82
CA ASP A 103 -2.23 4.24 -17.98
C ASP A 103 -1.84 5.31 -19.01
N GLY A 104 -2.38 5.19 -20.23
CA GLY A 104 -2.35 6.22 -21.27
C GLY A 104 -1.48 5.94 -22.51
N ALA A 105 -0.57 4.96 -22.49
CA ALA A 105 0.35 4.72 -23.62
C ALA A 105 -0.23 3.78 -24.70
N ALA A 106 -1.09 2.82 -24.32
CA ALA A 106 -1.58 1.78 -25.22
C ALA A 106 -2.43 2.31 -26.40
N GLY A 107 -3.07 3.47 -26.24
CA GLY A 107 -3.89 4.09 -27.29
C GLY A 107 -3.09 4.64 -28.47
N TYR A 108 -1.83 5.06 -28.25
CA TYR A 108 -1.00 5.68 -29.30
C TYR A 108 -0.30 4.66 -30.20
N PHE A 109 -0.05 3.44 -29.71
CA PHE A 109 0.72 2.40 -30.40
C PHE A 109 -0.15 1.25 -30.96
N GLY A 110 -1.46 1.45 -31.08
CA GLY A 110 -2.36 0.45 -31.67
C GLY A 110 -2.65 -0.75 -30.76
N GLY A 111 -2.54 -0.58 -29.43
CA GLY A 111 -2.73 -1.62 -28.43
C GLY A 111 -1.45 -1.96 -27.66
N GLU A 112 -1.58 -2.73 -26.58
CA GLU A 112 -0.45 -3.08 -25.70
C GLU A 112 0.63 -3.88 -26.45
N HIS A 113 0.26 -4.77 -27.36
CA HIS A 113 1.20 -5.59 -28.12
C HIS A 113 2.17 -4.78 -28.99
N GLY A 114 1.68 -3.76 -29.70
CA GLY A 114 2.53 -2.92 -30.56
C GLY A 114 3.52 -2.05 -29.78
N LEU A 115 3.16 -1.63 -28.57
CA LEU A 115 4.08 -0.94 -27.66
C LEU A 115 5.20 -1.87 -27.19
N LEU A 116 4.88 -3.13 -26.88
CA LEU A 116 5.87 -4.09 -26.36
C LEU A 116 6.92 -4.47 -27.41
N GLU A 117 6.50 -4.76 -28.64
CA GLU A 117 7.42 -5.06 -29.74
C GLU A 117 8.38 -3.90 -29.96
N ARG A 118 7.83 -2.69 -30.03
CA ARG A 118 8.63 -1.48 -30.25
C ARG A 118 9.60 -1.19 -29.10
N LEU A 119 9.20 -1.46 -27.86
CA LEU A 119 10.08 -1.34 -26.69
C LEU A 119 11.25 -2.33 -26.77
N VAL A 120 11.00 -3.58 -27.12
CA VAL A 120 12.05 -4.60 -27.26
C VAL A 120 13.01 -4.23 -28.38
N ASP A 121 12.47 -3.81 -29.54
CA ASP A 121 13.27 -3.41 -30.70
C ASP A 121 14.15 -2.19 -30.39
N GLU A 122 13.58 -1.14 -29.78
CA GLU A 122 14.33 0.07 -29.43
C GLU A 122 15.43 -0.21 -28.41
N VAL A 123 15.14 -0.99 -27.36
CA VAL A 123 16.14 -1.40 -26.39
C VAL A 123 17.24 -2.24 -27.03
N SER A 124 16.88 -3.12 -27.97
CA SER A 124 17.86 -3.91 -28.72
C SER A 124 18.78 -3.02 -29.57
N VAL A 125 18.22 -2.05 -30.30
CA VAL A 125 18.99 -1.14 -31.17
C VAL A 125 19.84 -0.17 -30.35
N ALA A 126 19.27 0.47 -29.34
CA ALA A 126 19.92 1.53 -28.58
C ALA A 126 20.96 1.00 -27.57
N ALA A 127 20.65 -0.11 -26.90
CA ALA A 127 21.47 -0.65 -25.83
C ALA A 127 22.18 -1.97 -26.18
N GLY A 128 21.81 -2.64 -27.28
CA GLY A 128 22.46 -3.88 -27.72
C GLY A 128 22.19 -5.07 -26.81
N VAL A 129 21.05 -5.08 -26.11
CA VAL A 129 20.73 -6.07 -25.07
C VAL A 129 19.40 -6.75 -25.34
N GLU A 130 19.32 -8.03 -25.01
CA GLU A 130 18.05 -8.76 -25.04
C GLU A 130 17.19 -8.35 -23.84
N SER A 131 15.90 -8.18 -24.07
CA SER A 131 14.93 -7.85 -23.05
C SER A 131 13.64 -8.64 -23.24
N GLN A 132 12.93 -8.85 -22.15
CA GLN A 132 11.59 -9.44 -22.13
C GLN A 132 10.63 -8.47 -21.46
N VAL A 133 9.39 -8.45 -21.90
CA VAL A 133 8.39 -7.52 -21.37
C VAL A 133 7.15 -8.27 -20.94
N GLY A 134 6.51 -7.81 -19.89
CA GLY A 134 5.24 -8.36 -19.43
C GLY A 134 4.39 -7.32 -18.73
N VAL A 135 3.09 -7.60 -18.70
CA VAL A 135 2.08 -6.71 -18.15
C VAL A 135 1.24 -7.50 -17.15
N ALA A 136 1.04 -6.93 -15.96
CA ALA A 136 0.10 -7.43 -14.96
C ALA A 136 -0.25 -6.35 -13.93
N ASP A 137 -1.12 -6.67 -12.98
CA ASP A 137 -1.44 -5.79 -11.86
C ASP A 137 -0.34 -5.85 -10.80
N GLY A 138 0.28 -4.69 -10.55
CA GLY A 138 1.35 -4.54 -9.56
C GLY A 138 2.72 -5.04 -10.03
N LEU A 139 3.77 -4.53 -9.39
CA LEU A 139 5.16 -4.76 -9.79
C LEU A 139 5.57 -6.24 -9.73
N PHE A 140 5.16 -6.95 -8.68
CA PHE A 140 5.54 -8.35 -8.46
C PHE A 140 5.03 -9.25 -9.59
N ALA A 141 3.73 -9.17 -9.89
CA ALA A 141 3.14 -9.96 -10.96
C ALA A 141 3.68 -9.54 -12.33
N ALA A 142 3.82 -8.24 -12.57
CA ALA A 142 4.35 -7.75 -13.85
C ALA A 142 5.79 -8.21 -14.08
N THR A 143 6.62 -8.27 -13.03
CA THR A 143 7.97 -8.84 -13.11
C THR A 143 7.95 -10.33 -13.44
N LEU A 144 7.03 -11.10 -12.85
CA LEU A 144 6.90 -12.53 -13.15
C LEU A 144 6.32 -12.79 -14.54
N ALA A 145 5.46 -11.89 -15.03
CA ALA A 145 4.92 -11.89 -16.38
C ALA A 145 6.02 -11.56 -17.40
N ALA A 146 6.88 -10.57 -17.10
CA ALA A 146 8.00 -10.19 -17.95
C ALA A 146 9.00 -11.34 -18.13
N ARG A 147 9.29 -12.10 -17.07
CA ARG A 147 10.14 -13.32 -17.15
C ARG A 147 9.58 -14.44 -18.02
N ARG A 148 8.32 -14.33 -18.43
CA ARG A 148 7.57 -15.31 -19.22
C ARG A 148 7.04 -14.70 -20.52
N SER A 149 7.43 -13.46 -20.84
CA SER A 149 6.90 -12.69 -21.96
C SER A 149 5.38 -12.74 -22.09
N THR A 150 4.68 -12.59 -20.96
CA THR A 150 3.22 -12.77 -20.87
C THR A 150 2.51 -11.45 -20.56
N LEU A 151 1.31 -11.29 -21.11
CA LEU A 151 0.38 -10.21 -20.78
C LEU A 151 -0.79 -10.78 -20.00
N VAL A 152 -1.02 -10.22 -18.83
CA VAL A 152 -2.09 -10.59 -17.93
C VAL A 152 -3.11 -9.47 -17.94
N GLU A 153 -4.32 -9.81 -18.37
CA GLU A 153 -5.45 -8.88 -18.39
C GLU A 153 -5.76 -8.36 -16.97
N PRO A 154 -6.26 -7.11 -16.85
CA PRO A 154 -6.65 -6.55 -15.56
C PRO A 154 -7.59 -7.48 -14.79
N GLY A 155 -7.25 -7.80 -13.54
CA GLY A 155 -8.00 -8.72 -12.69
C GLY A 155 -7.66 -10.21 -12.87
N GLY A 156 -6.92 -10.58 -13.91
CA GLY A 156 -6.42 -11.95 -14.15
C GLY A 156 -5.18 -12.32 -13.34
N THR A 157 -4.63 -11.38 -12.57
CA THR A 157 -3.36 -11.53 -11.85
C THR A 157 -3.35 -12.70 -10.86
N ALA A 158 -4.43 -12.92 -10.12
CA ALA A 158 -4.49 -14.02 -9.15
C ALA A 158 -4.44 -15.41 -9.82
N GLU A 159 -5.13 -15.57 -10.95
CA GLU A 159 -5.13 -16.81 -11.73
C GLU A 159 -3.76 -17.08 -12.35
N PHE A 160 -3.12 -16.04 -12.90
CA PHE A 160 -1.75 -16.14 -13.42
C PHE A 160 -0.74 -16.58 -12.37
N LEU A 161 -0.86 -16.05 -11.14
CA LEU A 161 0.07 -16.36 -10.06
C LEU A 161 -0.17 -17.74 -9.43
N ALA A 162 -1.42 -18.20 -9.36
CA ALA A 162 -1.80 -19.43 -8.66
C ALA A 162 -0.93 -20.68 -8.97
N PRO A 163 -0.60 -21.02 -10.23
CA PRO A 163 0.22 -22.19 -10.55
C PRO A 163 1.72 -21.99 -10.30
N LEU A 164 2.18 -20.77 -10.04
CA LEU A 164 3.60 -20.48 -9.91
C LEU A 164 4.17 -21.02 -8.59
N PRO A 165 5.44 -21.47 -8.57
CA PRO A 165 6.03 -22.05 -7.38
C PRO A 165 6.32 -20.98 -6.30
N ILE A 166 6.18 -21.36 -5.03
CA ILE A 166 6.37 -20.46 -3.86
C ILE A 166 7.75 -19.79 -3.82
N ARG A 167 8.75 -20.39 -4.50
CA ARG A 167 10.10 -19.82 -4.65
C ARG A 167 10.13 -18.47 -5.38
N GLU A 168 9.09 -18.10 -6.11
CA GLU A 168 9.00 -16.81 -6.79
C GLU A 168 8.81 -15.65 -5.79
N LEU A 169 8.44 -15.91 -4.53
CA LEU A 169 8.40 -14.90 -3.47
C LEU A 169 9.80 -14.45 -3.01
N ASP A 170 10.82 -15.28 -3.25
CA ASP A 170 12.22 -14.99 -2.93
C ASP A 170 12.84 -14.09 -4.00
N GLN A 171 12.31 -12.87 -4.13
CA GLN A 171 12.88 -11.87 -5.01
C GLN A 171 14.21 -11.35 -4.43
N PRO A 172 15.19 -11.02 -5.29
CA PRO A 172 16.41 -10.33 -4.85
C PRO A 172 16.04 -9.09 -4.04
N GLU A 173 16.78 -8.80 -2.96
CA GLU A 173 16.56 -7.68 -2.02
C GLU A 173 15.36 -7.83 -1.07
N ALA A 174 14.43 -8.77 -1.28
CA ALA A 174 13.27 -8.94 -0.40
C ALA A 174 13.55 -9.71 0.90
N GLY A 175 14.69 -10.42 1.00
CA GLY A 175 15.08 -11.14 2.23
C GLY A 175 14.16 -12.31 2.64
N ARG A 176 13.29 -12.82 1.75
CA ARG A 176 12.24 -13.80 2.08
C ARG A 176 12.68 -15.27 2.00
N THR A 177 13.98 -15.53 1.90
CA THR A 177 14.51 -16.89 1.72
C THR A 177 14.12 -17.82 2.88
N GLU A 178 14.17 -17.31 4.11
CA GLU A 178 13.79 -18.07 5.32
C GLU A 178 12.29 -18.41 5.32
N LEU A 179 11.44 -17.41 5.03
CA LEU A 179 9.99 -17.58 4.91
C LEU A 179 9.65 -18.61 3.83
N VAL A 180 10.24 -18.49 2.64
CA VAL A 180 10.02 -19.44 1.53
C VAL A 180 10.46 -20.85 1.90
N THR A 181 11.54 -20.98 2.67
CA THR A 181 12.02 -22.28 3.16
C THR A 181 11.03 -22.90 4.14
N LEU A 182 10.52 -22.10 5.08
CA LEU A 182 9.49 -22.53 6.04
C LEU A 182 8.19 -22.94 5.34
N LEU A 183 7.70 -22.13 4.39
CA LEU A 183 6.48 -22.44 3.63
C LEU A 183 6.60 -23.78 2.87
N LYS A 184 7.77 -24.06 2.27
CA LYS A 184 8.04 -25.35 1.63
C LYS A 184 8.02 -26.52 2.62
N GLN A 185 8.58 -26.34 3.82
CA GLN A 185 8.56 -27.37 4.87
C GLN A 185 7.15 -27.67 5.36
N LEU A 186 6.25 -26.67 5.33
CA LEU A 186 4.83 -26.81 5.64
C LEU A 186 4.00 -27.41 4.49
N GLY A 187 4.62 -27.77 3.37
CA GLY A 187 3.94 -28.38 2.21
C GLY A 187 3.36 -27.38 1.21
N LEU A 188 3.51 -26.07 1.43
CA LEU A 188 3.04 -25.03 0.53
C LEU A 188 4.04 -24.86 -0.62
N ARG A 189 3.70 -25.39 -1.79
CA ARG A 189 4.60 -25.41 -2.95
C ARG A 189 4.28 -24.37 -4.01
N THR A 190 3.05 -23.87 -4.06
CA THR A 190 2.57 -22.90 -5.05
C THR A 190 2.10 -21.61 -4.40
N LEU A 191 2.09 -20.50 -5.16
CA LEU A 191 1.52 -19.23 -4.70
C LEU A 191 0.02 -19.38 -4.43
N GLY A 192 -0.71 -20.13 -5.27
CA GLY A 192 -2.14 -20.38 -5.09
C GLY A 192 -2.46 -21.07 -3.76
N ALA A 193 -1.72 -22.12 -3.41
CA ALA A 193 -1.91 -22.82 -2.13
C ALA A 193 -1.63 -21.91 -0.92
N PHE A 194 -0.69 -20.98 -1.04
CA PHE A 194 -0.45 -20.00 0.02
C PHE A 194 -1.54 -18.91 0.06
N ALA A 195 -1.99 -18.46 -1.11
CA ALA A 195 -3.04 -17.45 -1.27
C ALA A 195 -4.42 -17.90 -0.76
N GLU A 196 -4.68 -19.21 -0.72
CA GLU A 196 -5.90 -19.82 -0.17
C GLU A 196 -5.98 -19.79 1.36
N LEU A 197 -4.85 -19.56 2.05
CA LEU A 197 -4.86 -19.46 3.52
C LEU A 197 -5.59 -18.20 3.97
N GLU A 198 -6.25 -18.29 5.13
CA GLU A 198 -6.84 -17.12 5.79
C GLU A 198 -5.76 -16.15 6.27
N GLU A 199 -6.02 -14.85 6.10
CA GLU A 199 -5.04 -13.80 6.42
C GLU A 199 -4.70 -13.79 7.93
N SER A 200 -5.67 -14.15 8.78
CA SER A 200 -5.47 -14.30 10.23
C SER A 200 -4.44 -15.38 10.58
N ASP A 201 -4.50 -16.53 9.89
CA ASP A 201 -3.61 -17.67 10.14
C ASP A 201 -2.19 -17.36 9.67
N VAL A 202 -2.08 -16.63 8.56
CA VAL A 202 -0.80 -16.15 8.03
C VAL A 202 -0.18 -15.14 8.99
N SER A 203 -0.96 -14.15 9.44
CA SER A 203 -0.51 -13.12 10.39
C SER A 203 -0.04 -13.75 11.70
N ALA A 204 -0.81 -14.69 12.26
CA ALA A 204 -0.48 -15.33 13.54
C ALA A 204 0.80 -16.17 13.48
N ARG A 205 1.13 -16.77 12.33
CA ARG A 205 2.27 -17.69 12.20
C ARG A 205 3.53 -17.07 11.62
N PHE A 206 3.39 -16.13 10.69
CA PHE A 206 4.50 -15.62 9.88
C PHE A 206 4.72 -14.11 10.05
N GLY A 207 3.87 -13.44 10.82
CA GLY A 207 3.96 -12.00 11.08
C GLY A 207 3.86 -11.16 9.81
N THR A 208 4.44 -9.96 9.86
CA THR A 208 4.33 -8.94 8.81
C THR A 208 4.86 -9.41 7.45
N GLU A 209 6.02 -10.06 7.41
CA GLU A 209 6.60 -10.57 6.16
C GLU A 209 5.72 -11.64 5.51
N GLY A 210 5.07 -12.48 6.32
CA GLY A 210 4.09 -13.45 5.85
C GLY A 210 2.86 -12.80 5.23
N VAL A 211 2.33 -11.76 5.86
CA VAL A 211 1.17 -11.00 5.35
C VAL A 211 1.53 -10.32 4.02
N LEU A 212 2.71 -9.69 3.93
CA LEU A 212 3.17 -9.07 2.68
C LEU A 212 3.31 -10.11 1.55
N ALA A 213 3.95 -11.25 1.85
CA ALA A 213 4.11 -12.33 0.89
C ALA A 213 2.76 -12.94 0.47
N HIS A 214 1.80 -13.04 1.38
CA HIS A 214 0.45 -13.55 1.11
C HIS A 214 -0.33 -12.62 0.20
N ARG A 215 -0.25 -11.30 0.43
CA ARG A 215 -0.83 -10.29 -0.47
C ARG A 215 -0.27 -10.41 -1.88
N LEU A 216 1.05 -10.54 -2.01
CA LEU A 216 1.71 -10.76 -3.30
C LEU A 216 1.22 -12.03 -3.99
N ALA A 217 1.07 -13.14 -3.25
CA ALA A 217 0.56 -14.39 -3.77
C ALA A 217 -0.91 -14.29 -4.25
N ARG A 218 -1.72 -13.43 -3.63
CA ARG A 218 -3.10 -13.11 -4.05
C ARG A 218 -3.18 -12.12 -5.22
N GLY A 219 -2.05 -11.73 -5.82
CA GLY A 219 -2.03 -10.76 -6.91
C GLY A 219 -2.31 -9.33 -6.47
N ARG A 220 -2.20 -9.05 -5.16
CA ARG A 220 -2.32 -7.70 -4.62
C ARG A 220 -0.94 -7.06 -4.56
N SER A 221 -0.89 -5.75 -4.70
CA SER A 221 0.33 -4.99 -4.45
C SER A 221 0.86 -5.23 -3.03
N GLU A 222 2.18 -5.30 -2.91
CA GLU A 222 2.91 -5.41 -1.63
C GLU A 222 2.45 -4.33 -0.64
N ARG A 223 2.10 -3.16 -1.18
CA ARG A 223 1.54 -2.04 -0.44
C ARG A 223 0.29 -1.52 -1.15
N PRO A 224 -0.74 -1.07 -0.41
CA PRO A 224 -1.78 -0.25 -1.00
C PRO A 224 -1.13 0.97 -1.70
N PRO A 225 -1.60 1.41 -2.88
CA PRO A 225 -1.05 2.58 -3.53
C PRO A 225 -1.14 3.79 -2.61
N SER A 226 0.00 4.36 -2.22
CA SER A 226 0.04 5.60 -1.46
C SER A 226 -0.34 6.75 -2.40
N ARG A 227 -1.59 7.20 -2.33
CA ARG A 227 -2.10 8.27 -3.21
C ARG A 227 -1.71 9.68 -2.74
N ARG A 228 -0.94 9.81 -1.65
CA ARG A 228 -0.52 11.11 -1.12
C ARG A 228 0.81 11.48 -1.74
N ARG A 229 0.81 12.49 -2.61
CA ARG A 229 2.06 13.13 -3.04
C ARG A 229 2.69 13.79 -1.82
N PRO A 230 3.96 13.49 -1.49
CA PRO A 230 4.66 14.17 -0.41
C PRO A 230 4.65 15.69 -0.64
N PRO A 231 4.43 16.51 0.39
CA PRO A 231 4.53 17.96 0.25
C PRO A 231 5.87 18.35 -0.39
N PRO A 232 5.89 19.34 -1.31
CA PRO A 232 7.12 19.76 -2.00
C PRO A 232 8.19 20.29 -1.04
N GLU A 233 7.83 20.63 0.20
CA GLU A 233 8.73 21.02 1.29
C GLU A 233 9.68 19.90 1.72
N LEU A 234 9.32 18.64 1.45
CA LEU A 234 10.16 17.46 1.71
C LEU A 234 11.14 17.17 0.57
N SER A 235 11.06 17.91 -0.52
CA SER A 235 12.03 17.88 -1.60
C SER A 235 13.29 18.65 -1.20
N LEU A 236 14.45 18.06 -1.46
CA LEU A 236 15.72 18.65 -1.07
C LEU A 236 16.48 19.09 -2.32
N ALA A 237 16.81 20.38 -2.41
CA ALA A 237 17.62 20.93 -3.49
C ALA A 237 18.96 21.47 -2.97
N LYS A 238 20.03 21.24 -3.73
CA LYS A 238 21.38 21.76 -3.47
C LYS A 238 21.94 22.36 -4.75
N ALA A 239 22.38 23.62 -4.66
CA ALA A 239 23.17 24.26 -5.70
C ALA A 239 24.67 24.02 -5.44
N PHE A 240 25.44 23.96 -6.52
CA PHE A 240 26.88 23.72 -6.53
C PHE A 240 27.62 24.92 -7.11
N ASP A 241 28.67 25.33 -6.41
CA ASP A 241 29.64 26.31 -6.85
C ASP A 241 31.01 25.88 -6.26
N PRO A 242 31.93 25.32 -7.06
CA PRO A 242 31.87 25.17 -8.52
C PRO A 242 30.91 24.05 -9.01
N PRO A 243 30.52 24.04 -10.30
CA PRO A 243 29.69 22.98 -10.89
C PRO A 243 30.34 21.59 -10.77
N ILE A 244 29.51 20.55 -10.62
CA ILE A 244 29.98 19.16 -10.53
C ILE A 244 30.10 18.55 -11.92
N ASP A 245 31.31 18.20 -12.31
CA ASP A 245 31.65 17.50 -13.56
C ASP A 245 32.30 16.12 -13.33
N ARG A 246 32.58 15.78 -12.06
CA ARG A 246 33.20 14.51 -11.63
C ARG A 246 32.29 13.68 -10.75
N VAL A 247 32.31 12.36 -10.99
CA VAL A 247 31.58 11.36 -10.21
C VAL A 247 31.98 11.37 -8.72
N ASP A 248 33.28 11.47 -8.41
CA ASP A 248 33.76 11.43 -7.02
C ASP A 248 33.19 12.59 -6.19
N ALA A 249 33.08 13.77 -6.81
CA ALA A 249 32.47 14.95 -6.20
C ALA A 249 30.96 14.76 -6.00
N ALA A 250 30.26 14.19 -6.98
CA ALA A 250 28.84 13.84 -6.86
C ALA A 250 28.59 12.84 -5.72
N ALA A 251 29.42 11.79 -5.60
CA ALA A 251 29.30 10.76 -4.58
C ALA A 251 29.50 11.32 -3.16
N PHE A 252 30.48 12.21 -2.98
CA PHE A 252 30.73 12.86 -1.69
C PHE A 252 29.52 13.69 -1.24
N VAL A 253 28.96 14.48 -2.16
CA VAL A 253 27.76 15.27 -1.89
C VAL A 253 26.54 14.39 -1.65
N ALA A 254 26.38 13.31 -2.42
CA ALA A 254 25.25 12.38 -2.34
C ALA A 254 25.07 11.80 -0.93
N LYS A 255 26.17 11.50 -0.23
CA LYS A 255 26.12 10.97 1.14
C LYS A 255 25.45 11.96 2.11
N GLY A 256 25.92 13.21 2.13
CA GLY A 256 25.36 14.23 3.01
C GLY A 256 23.92 14.62 2.64
N LEU A 257 23.60 14.64 1.34
CA LEU A 257 22.22 14.88 0.89
C LEU A 257 21.29 13.72 1.25
N GLY A 258 21.75 12.47 1.13
CA GLY A 258 20.99 11.28 1.48
C GLY A 258 20.65 11.21 2.97
N GLU A 259 21.61 11.52 3.84
CA GLU A 259 21.39 11.62 5.30
C GLU A 259 20.35 12.70 5.63
N ARG A 260 20.49 13.90 5.06
CA ARG A 260 19.54 15.01 5.29
C ARG A 260 18.15 14.73 4.73
N PHE A 261 18.07 14.14 3.54
CA PHE A 261 16.81 13.79 2.90
C PHE A 261 16.07 12.73 3.72
N HIS A 262 16.77 11.67 4.13
CA HIS A 262 16.21 10.64 4.99
C HIS A 262 15.79 11.20 6.35
N ALA A 263 16.62 12.03 7.00
CA ALA A 263 16.28 12.66 8.27
C ALA A 263 15.06 13.59 8.16
N GLY A 264 14.95 14.36 7.07
CA GLY A 264 13.81 15.22 6.80
C GLY A 264 12.51 14.43 6.66
N LEU A 265 12.54 13.31 5.93
CA LEU A 265 11.40 12.39 5.83
C LEU A 265 11.07 11.72 7.18
N ALA A 266 12.09 11.23 7.88
CA ALA A 266 11.93 10.57 9.17
C ALA A 266 11.33 11.51 10.23
N ALA A 267 11.70 12.79 10.23
CA ALA A 267 11.12 13.81 11.12
C ALA A 267 9.61 14.02 10.89
N HIS A 268 9.12 13.71 9.69
CA HIS A 268 7.69 13.77 9.35
C HIS A 268 7.00 12.41 9.47
N GLY A 269 7.69 11.40 10.03
CA GLY A 269 7.18 10.04 10.09
C GLY A 269 6.91 9.48 8.69
N LEU A 270 7.81 9.73 7.73
CA LEU A 270 7.71 9.24 6.35
C LEU A 270 8.99 8.50 5.95
N ALA A 271 8.85 7.60 4.99
CA ALA A 271 9.97 6.93 4.35
C ALA A 271 9.73 6.84 2.83
N CYS A 272 10.79 7.04 2.05
CA CYS A 272 10.70 7.12 0.59
C CYS A 272 10.71 5.73 -0.04
N THR A 273 9.82 5.49 -1.00
CA THR A 273 9.74 4.24 -1.79
C THR A 273 9.91 4.49 -3.29
N ARG A 274 9.65 5.73 -3.75
CA ARG A 274 10.09 6.23 -5.06
C ARG A 274 10.86 7.52 -4.91
N LEU A 275 12.11 7.51 -5.32
CA LEU A 275 13.02 8.65 -5.29
C LEU A 275 13.19 9.21 -6.70
N GLY A 276 12.75 10.45 -6.91
CA GLY A 276 13.10 11.24 -8.08
C GLY A 276 14.45 11.94 -7.87
N ILE A 277 15.37 11.76 -8.79
CA ILE A 277 16.68 12.42 -8.81
C ILE A 277 16.71 13.31 -10.04
N TYR A 278 16.86 14.62 -9.83
CA TYR A 278 16.90 15.60 -10.91
C TYR A 278 18.15 16.46 -10.84
N ALA A 279 18.80 16.68 -11.98
CA ALA A 279 19.95 17.54 -12.10
C ALA A 279 19.71 18.64 -13.14
N THR A 280 20.19 19.83 -12.86
CA THR A 280 20.26 20.94 -13.82
C THR A 280 21.71 21.24 -14.13
N THR A 281 22.06 21.31 -15.41
CA THR A 281 23.39 21.70 -15.88
C THR A 281 23.55 23.22 -15.93
N GLU A 282 24.77 23.71 -16.03
CA GLU A 282 25.08 25.13 -16.25
C GLU A 282 24.38 25.71 -17.50
N THR A 283 24.21 24.90 -18.56
CA THR A 283 23.50 25.29 -19.78
C THR A 283 21.97 25.26 -19.66
N GLY A 284 21.43 24.87 -18.48
CA GLY A 284 19.99 24.79 -18.23
C GLY A 284 19.33 23.48 -18.65
N GLU A 285 20.10 22.50 -19.12
CA GLU A 285 19.61 21.14 -19.41
C GLU A 285 19.10 20.48 -18.12
N GLN A 286 17.94 19.83 -18.20
CA GLN A 286 17.31 19.13 -17.07
C GLN A 286 17.40 17.63 -17.29
N LEU A 287 18.01 16.93 -16.34
CA LEU A 287 18.09 15.48 -16.30
C LEU A 287 17.23 14.98 -15.14
N GLY A 288 16.53 13.86 -15.33
CA GLY A 288 15.64 13.29 -14.32
C GLY A 288 15.59 11.78 -14.39
N ARG A 289 15.57 11.12 -13.23
CA ARG A 289 15.32 9.68 -13.12
C ARG A 289 14.52 9.35 -11.88
N VAL A 290 13.53 8.48 -12.01
CA VAL A 290 12.77 7.94 -10.88
C VAL A 290 13.24 6.53 -10.56
N TRP A 291 13.56 6.31 -9.29
CA TRP A 291 13.98 5.03 -8.75
C TRP A 291 12.92 4.47 -7.80
N ARG A 292 12.37 3.29 -8.12
CA ARG A 292 11.47 2.56 -7.23
C ARG A 292 12.28 1.62 -6.32
N CYS A 293 11.81 1.42 -5.09
CA CYS A 293 12.42 0.53 -4.12
C CYS A 293 11.38 -0.43 -3.53
N ALA A 294 11.75 -1.70 -3.37
CA ALA A 294 10.91 -2.68 -2.68
C ALA A 294 10.78 -2.30 -1.19
N GLU A 295 11.85 -1.86 -0.55
CA GLU A 295 11.88 -1.41 0.85
C GLU A 295 12.04 0.12 0.97
N PRO A 296 11.67 0.72 2.11
CA PRO A 296 11.91 2.14 2.33
C PRO A 296 13.40 2.47 2.32
N LEU A 297 13.76 3.54 1.60
CA LEU A 297 15.16 3.92 1.36
C LEU A 297 15.89 4.31 2.65
N THR A 298 17.04 3.67 2.86
CA THR A 298 18.01 4.06 3.88
C THR A 298 18.86 5.25 3.40
N PRO A 299 19.54 6.00 4.30
CA PRO A 299 20.46 7.06 3.90
C PRO A 299 21.50 6.60 2.89
N LEU A 300 22.07 5.40 3.11
CA LEU A 300 23.05 4.80 2.22
C LEU A 300 22.41 4.43 0.86
N GLY A 301 21.21 3.85 0.88
CA GLY A 301 20.47 3.54 -0.35
C GLY A 301 20.15 4.78 -1.19
N VAL A 302 19.82 5.92 -0.57
CA VAL A 302 19.64 7.19 -1.30
C VAL A 302 20.97 7.64 -1.93
N ALA A 303 22.06 7.60 -1.16
CA ALA A 303 23.37 8.04 -1.63
C ALA A 303 23.88 7.18 -2.80
N ASP A 304 23.72 5.86 -2.73
CA ASP A 304 24.11 4.95 -3.80
C ASP A 304 23.34 5.22 -5.09
N ARG A 305 22.02 5.44 -5.02
CA ARG A 305 21.18 5.74 -6.19
C ARG A 305 21.57 7.06 -6.85
N VAL A 306 21.85 8.10 -6.06
CA VAL A 306 22.36 9.38 -6.58
C VAL A 306 23.72 9.18 -7.26
N ARG A 307 24.65 8.47 -6.62
CA ARG A 307 25.95 8.19 -7.21
C ARG A 307 25.82 7.43 -8.53
N TRP A 308 25.06 6.34 -8.55
CA TRP A 308 24.81 5.54 -9.74
C TRP A 308 24.19 6.37 -10.86
N GLN A 309 23.25 7.26 -10.53
CA GLN A 309 22.63 8.12 -11.53
C GLN A 309 23.61 9.10 -12.17
N PHE A 310 24.46 9.74 -11.36
CA PHE A 310 25.50 10.63 -11.86
C PHE A 310 26.54 9.88 -12.70
N GLU A 311 26.90 8.66 -12.30
CA GLU A 311 27.78 7.79 -13.10
C GLU A 311 27.16 7.47 -14.47
N GLY A 312 25.86 7.17 -14.51
CA GLY A 312 25.10 6.96 -15.73
C GLY A 312 25.12 8.19 -16.64
N TRP A 313 24.73 9.35 -16.13
CA TRP A 313 24.65 10.59 -16.91
C TRP A 313 26.01 11.08 -17.41
N LEU A 314 27.04 11.13 -16.56
CA LEU A 314 28.34 11.70 -16.92
C LEU A 314 29.15 10.82 -17.88
N LYS A 315 28.84 9.52 -17.97
CA LYS A 315 29.55 8.56 -18.84
C LYS A 315 28.72 8.04 -20.02
N ALA A 316 27.46 8.47 -20.16
CA ALA A 316 26.66 8.18 -21.33
C ALA A 316 27.30 8.76 -22.61
N LYS A 317 27.00 8.17 -23.77
CA LYS A 317 27.45 8.69 -25.08
C LYS A 317 26.99 10.14 -25.30
N ASP A 318 25.77 10.45 -24.86
CA ASP A 318 25.19 11.79 -24.78
C ASP A 318 25.31 12.31 -23.35
N ARG A 319 26.53 12.52 -22.89
CA ARG A 319 26.80 13.14 -21.58
C ARG A 319 26.28 14.59 -21.58
N PRO A 320 25.89 15.14 -20.40
CA PRO A 320 25.52 16.54 -20.31
C PRO A 320 26.62 17.46 -20.83
N ASN A 321 26.21 18.52 -21.51
CA ASN A 321 27.13 19.43 -22.20
C ASN A 321 28.00 20.29 -21.24
N SER A 322 27.62 20.37 -19.97
CA SER A 322 28.30 21.16 -18.94
C SER A 322 28.14 20.53 -17.55
N GLY A 323 28.89 21.05 -16.57
CA GLY A 323 28.79 20.60 -15.18
C GLY A 323 27.40 20.81 -14.58
N VAL A 324 27.04 19.98 -13.61
CA VAL A 324 25.78 20.05 -12.86
C VAL A 324 25.88 21.17 -11.81
N VAL A 325 24.97 22.15 -11.89
CA VAL A 325 24.91 23.30 -10.98
C VAL A 325 23.85 23.14 -9.90
N ARG A 326 22.89 22.23 -10.08
CA ARG A 326 21.83 21.97 -9.11
C ARG A 326 21.41 20.50 -9.12
N LEU A 327 21.26 19.92 -7.93
CA LEU A 327 20.68 18.60 -7.69
C LEU A 327 19.42 18.74 -6.83
N ARG A 328 18.34 18.08 -7.22
CA ARG A 328 17.06 18.02 -6.50
C ARG A 328 16.66 16.57 -6.28
N LEU A 329 16.40 16.21 -5.03
CA LEU A 329 15.86 14.92 -4.60
C LEU A 329 14.39 15.11 -4.25
N GLU A 330 13.51 14.34 -4.90
CA GLU A 330 12.08 14.35 -4.62
C GLU A 330 11.61 13.00 -4.09
N PRO A 331 10.85 13.00 -2.99
CA PRO A 331 10.10 11.82 -2.59
C PRO A 331 8.84 11.78 -3.48
N GLU A 332 8.87 11.03 -4.58
CA GLU A 332 7.71 10.90 -5.46
C GLU A 332 6.60 10.06 -4.82
N GLU A 333 6.98 9.04 -4.06
CA GLU A 333 6.07 8.18 -3.29
C GLU A 333 6.69 7.90 -1.91
N THR A 334 5.97 8.28 -0.86
CA THR A 334 6.32 7.94 0.52
C THR A 334 5.31 6.99 1.12
N VAL A 335 5.82 6.17 2.01
CA VAL A 335 5.03 5.46 3.01
C VAL A 335 5.23 6.17 4.35
N GLU A 336 4.28 6.03 5.26
CA GLU A 336 4.54 6.44 6.65
C GLU A 336 5.72 5.64 7.19
N GLY A 337 6.54 6.32 7.99
CA GLY A 337 7.79 5.87 8.58
C GLY A 337 7.50 4.78 9.59
N ARG A 338 7.18 3.59 9.03
CA ARG A 338 6.70 2.34 9.64
C ARG A 338 5.22 2.49 10.05
N SER A 339 4.39 1.45 10.10
CA SER A 339 4.47 0.39 11.13
C SER A 339 4.97 0.86 12.52
N LEU A 340 4.93 2.17 12.78
CA LEU A 340 5.13 2.92 14.00
C LEU A 340 4.62 4.34 13.69
N GLN A 341 3.30 4.49 13.88
CA GLN A 341 2.67 5.63 14.59
C GLN A 341 2.56 7.00 13.87
N LEU A 342 1.45 7.77 13.83
CA LEU A 342 0.24 7.97 14.65
C LEU A 342 -0.69 8.97 13.94
N GLY A 343 -2.02 8.84 14.09
CA GLY A 343 -2.96 9.84 13.57
C GLY A 343 -4.25 10.07 14.37
N LEU A 344 -4.33 9.68 15.65
CA LEU A 344 -5.66 9.58 16.30
C LEU A 344 -6.09 10.76 17.17
N TRP A 345 -5.25 11.75 17.43
CA TRP A 345 -5.55 12.76 18.46
C TRP A 345 -5.71 14.19 17.92
N GLN A 346 -5.77 14.37 16.59
CA GLN A 346 -5.95 15.71 16.00
C GLN A 346 -7.39 16.04 15.58
N ALA A 347 -8.35 15.11 15.72
CA ALA A 347 -9.74 15.37 15.36
C ALA A 347 -10.60 15.58 16.63
N GLY A 348 -10.59 16.80 17.16
CA GLY A 348 -11.66 17.25 18.05
C GLY A 348 -13.00 17.30 17.32
N ALA A 349 -14.09 17.06 18.05
CA ALA A 349 -15.46 16.86 17.55
C ALA A 349 -16.13 18.04 16.79
N SER A 350 -15.41 19.11 16.46
CA SER A 350 -15.97 20.29 15.76
C SER A 350 -15.33 20.63 14.42
N GLY A 351 -14.33 19.87 13.93
CA GLY A 351 -13.70 20.16 12.63
C GLY A 351 -12.94 21.50 12.56
N VAL A 352 -12.77 22.18 13.69
CA VAL A 352 -11.90 23.36 13.83
C VAL A 352 -10.57 22.90 14.40
N LEU A 353 -9.48 23.16 13.67
CA LEU A 353 -8.11 22.99 14.16
C LEU A 353 -7.94 23.81 15.45
N ARG A 354 -7.87 23.14 16.61
CA ARG A 354 -7.33 23.78 17.81
C ARG A 354 -5.80 23.72 17.74
N PRO A 355 -5.08 24.80 18.09
CA PRO A 355 -3.65 24.73 18.29
C PRO A 355 -3.36 23.71 19.39
N SER A 356 -2.62 22.65 19.06
CA SER A 356 -2.17 21.65 20.03
C SER A 356 -1.12 22.26 20.95
N THR A 357 -1.27 22.07 22.26
CA THR A 357 -0.15 22.24 23.19
C THR A 357 0.84 21.09 22.99
N GLU A 358 2.14 21.32 23.26
CA GLU A 358 3.20 20.32 23.06
C GLU A 358 2.91 18.99 23.81
N ASP A 359 2.25 19.06 24.98
CA ASP A 359 1.88 17.90 25.80
C ASP A 359 0.76 17.02 25.20
N GLU A 360 -0.19 17.61 24.46
CA GLU A 360 -1.28 16.87 23.82
C GLU A 360 -0.77 16.08 22.60
N GLY A 361 0.19 16.65 21.86
CA GLY A 361 0.90 15.95 20.78
C GLY A 361 1.67 14.72 21.30
N LEU A 362 2.44 14.90 22.37
CA LEU A 362 3.22 13.82 23.01
C LEU A 362 2.34 12.70 23.61
N SER A 363 1.17 13.05 24.15
CA SER A 363 0.22 12.08 24.72
C SER A 363 -0.50 11.30 23.63
N GLY A 364 -0.92 12.00 22.57
CA GLY A 364 -1.44 11.37 21.37
C GLY A 364 -0.41 10.39 20.82
N GLU A 365 0.86 10.81 20.79
CA GLU A 365 1.96 10.00 20.31
C GLU A 365 2.17 8.68 21.08
N ARG A 366 2.06 8.69 22.40
CA ARG A 366 2.20 7.46 23.20
C ARG A 366 1.09 6.45 22.90
N ALA A 367 -0.15 6.93 22.75
CA ALA A 367 -1.31 6.08 22.54
C ALA A 367 -1.25 5.31 21.21
N GLY A 368 -0.80 5.93 20.13
CA GLY A 368 -0.60 5.19 18.88
C GLY A 368 0.55 4.19 18.91
N ARG A 369 1.61 4.34 19.73
CA ARG A 369 2.60 3.23 19.87
C ARG A 369 1.98 2.05 20.56
N ALA A 370 1.14 2.30 21.55
CA ALA A 370 0.42 1.23 22.23
C ALA A 370 -0.50 0.48 21.25
N LEU A 371 -1.26 1.20 20.41
CA LEU A 371 -2.19 0.59 19.47
C LEU A 371 -1.50 -0.14 18.31
N VAL A 372 -0.39 0.39 17.80
CA VAL A 372 0.47 -0.32 16.82
C VAL A 372 1.09 -1.57 17.43
N ARG A 373 1.51 -1.53 18.71
CA ARG A 373 2.00 -2.71 19.42
C ARG A 373 0.91 -3.78 19.58
N VAL A 374 -0.33 -3.37 19.84
CA VAL A 374 -1.48 -4.29 19.91
C VAL A 374 -1.80 -4.89 18.53
N GLN A 375 -1.74 -4.11 17.44
CA GLN A 375 -1.86 -4.66 16.07
C GLN A 375 -0.73 -5.63 15.73
N GLY A 376 0.50 -5.33 16.14
CA GLY A 376 1.63 -6.25 15.94
C GLY A 376 1.47 -7.59 16.67
N LEU A 377 0.69 -7.60 17.76
CA LEU A 377 0.39 -8.81 18.54
C LEU A 377 -0.85 -9.56 18.04
N LEU A 378 -1.86 -8.85 17.53
CA LEU A 378 -3.17 -9.41 17.21
C LEU A 378 -3.50 -9.44 15.70
N GLY A 379 -2.67 -8.84 14.86
CA GLY A 379 -2.91 -8.67 13.42
C GLY A 379 -3.44 -7.27 13.04
N PRO A 380 -3.28 -6.86 11.77
CA PRO A 380 -3.64 -5.51 11.30
C PRO A 380 -5.14 -5.21 11.38
N GLU A 381 -5.99 -6.23 11.27
CA GLU A 381 -7.47 -6.14 11.35
C GLU A 381 -8.01 -6.26 12.79
N SER A 382 -7.15 -6.19 13.81
CA SER A 382 -7.55 -6.40 15.21
C SER A 382 -7.68 -5.11 16.02
N VAL A 383 -7.27 -3.98 15.43
CA VAL A 383 -7.40 -2.65 16.02
C VAL A 383 -8.02 -1.72 14.99
N PHE A 384 -9.03 -0.97 15.39
CA PHE A 384 -9.81 -0.14 14.49
C PHE A 384 -9.89 1.32 14.97
N THR A 385 -9.97 2.23 14.01
CA THR A 385 -10.39 3.62 14.17
C THR A 385 -11.84 3.75 13.70
N ALA A 386 -12.68 4.41 14.51
CA ALA A 386 -14.03 4.74 14.11
C ALA A 386 -14.05 5.97 13.19
N VAL A 387 -14.70 5.86 12.04
CA VAL A 387 -14.91 6.96 11.10
C VAL A 387 -16.40 7.20 10.96
N LEU A 388 -16.80 8.47 11.09
CA LEU A 388 -18.17 8.87 10.83
C LEU A 388 -18.43 8.84 9.32
N ASP A 389 -19.39 8.02 8.92
CA ASP A 389 -19.82 7.81 7.54
C ASP A 389 -21.34 8.06 7.40
N GLY A 390 -21.85 7.83 6.20
CA GLY A 390 -23.28 7.88 5.89
C GLY A 390 -24.03 6.69 6.47
N GLY A 391 -25.30 6.88 6.83
CA GLY A 391 -26.11 5.82 7.40
C GLY A 391 -27.44 6.32 7.94
N ARG A 392 -28.41 5.39 8.10
CA ARG A 392 -29.72 5.71 8.67
C ARG A 392 -29.73 5.51 10.17
N ASP A 393 -29.13 4.42 10.64
CA ASP A 393 -29.02 4.06 12.06
C ASP A 393 -27.75 4.66 12.67
N PRO A 394 -27.73 5.06 13.96
CA PRO A 394 -26.52 5.51 14.64
C PRO A 394 -25.35 4.52 14.52
N ALA A 395 -25.64 3.21 14.56
CA ALA A 395 -24.64 2.15 14.37
C ALA A 395 -24.12 2.04 12.92
N GLU A 396 -24.96 2.33 11.91
CA GLU A 396 -24.54 2.35 10.50
C GLU A 396 -23.63 3.55 10.17
N ARG A 397 -23.74 4.62 10.95
CA ARG A 397 -22.98 5.86 10.74
C ARG A 397 -21.53 5.77 11.23
N VAL A 398 -21.14 4.66 11.85
CA VAL A 398 -19.78 4.41 12.28
C VAL A 398 -19.23 3.26 11.46
N ARG A 399 -18.24 3.56 10.63
CA ARG A 399 -17.45 2.53 9.98
C ARG A 399 -16.16 2.34 10.75
N LEU A 400 -15.91 1.10 11.16
CA LEU A 400 -14.63 0.71 11.72
C LEU A 400 -13.65 0.55 10.55
N VAL A 401 -12.57 1.30 10.60
CA VAL A 401 -11.48 1.28 9.63
C VAL A 401 -10.26 0.74 10.36
N PRO A 402 -9.56 -0.26 9.83
CA PRO A 402 -8.34 -0.77 10.45
C PRO A 402 -7.40 0.38 10.79
N TRP A 403 -6.78 0.31 11.97
CA TRP A 403 -5.89 1.35 12.41
C TRP A 403 -4.70 1.48 11.46
N GLY A 404 -4.47 2.69 10.93
CA GLY A 404 -3.45 2.98 9.91
C GLY A 404 -4.00 3.16 8.49
N ASP A 405 -5.23 2.74 8.21
CA ASP A 405 -5.90 3.01 6.94
C ASP A 405 -6.46 4.44 6.90
N ARG A 406 -6.48 5.05 5.71
CA ARG A 406 -7.01 6.40 5.54
C ARG A 406 -8.52 6.41 5.85
N PRO A 407 -9.00 7.25 6.78
CA PRO A 407 -10.42 7.42 7.02
C PRO A 407 -11.03 8.26 5.89
N GLU A 408 -11.21 7.67 4.71
CA GLU A 408 -11.96 8.31 3.62
C GLU A 408 -13.45 8.19 3.94
N LYS A 409 -14.18 9.31 3.91
CA LYS A 409 -15.65 9.29 3.94
C LYS A 409 -16.14 8.62 2.67
N SER A 410 -17.10 7.71 2.77
CA SER A 410 -17.68 7.12 1.56
C SER A 410 -18.33 8.19 0.69
N ALA A 411 -18.47 7.96 -0.62
CA ALA A 411 -19.22 8.85 -1.51
C ALA A 411 -20.71 9.00 -1.09
N GLN A 412 -21.19 8.14 -0.18
CA GLN A 412 -22.54 8.17 0.38
C GLN A 412 -22.59 8.86 1.76
N ALA A 413 -21.47 9.36 2.28
CA ALA A 413 -21.39 9.99 3.60
C ALA A 413 -22.35 11.18 3.75
N ASP A 414 -22.46 11.98 2.70
CA ASP A 414 -23.31 13.17 2.63
C ASP A 414 -24.62 12.92 1.86
N ALA A 415 -24.94 11.66 1.54
CA ALA A 415 -26.19 11.33 0.85
C ALA A 415 -27.42 11.63 1.74
N ASN A 416 -28.55 11.97 1.10
CA ASN A 416 -29.83 12.14 1.78
C ASN A 416 -30.43 10.77 2.14
N TRP A 417 -30.04 10.25 3.29
CA TRP A 417 -30.55 9.01 3.86
C TRP A 417 -31.96 9.23 4.43
N ALA A 418 -32.99 8.81 3.70
CA ALA A 418 -34.37 8.84 4.20
C ALA A 418 -34.49 8.03 5.51
N GLY A 419 -34.96 8.66 6.59
CA GLY A 419 -35.02 8.08 7.94
C GLY A 419 -33.75 8.26 8.78
N ARG A 420 -32.78 9.08 8.34
CA ARG A 420 -31.61 9.48 9.13
C ARG A 420 -32.03 10.21 10.40
N LEU A 421 -31.45 9.81 11.53
CA LEU A 421 -31.61 10.52 12.80
C LEU A 421 -30.94 11.92 12.71
N PRO A 422 -31.65 13.02 13.02
CA PRO A 422 -31.06 14.35 13.04
C PRO A 422 -30.04 14.47 14.18
N SER A 423 -29.18 15.50 14.11
CA SER A 423 -28.33 15.86 15.25
C SER A 423 -29.19 16.45 16.40
N PRO A 424 -28.81 16.25 17.67
CA PRO A 424 -27.64 15.51 18.14
C PRO A 424 -27.81 13.98 18.01
N SER A 425 -26.70 13.27 17.80
CA SER A 425 -26.71 11.80 17.83
C SER A 425 -26.61 11.32 19.29
N PRO A 426 -27.15 10.14 19.63
CA PRO A 426 -26.97 9.55 20.95
C PRO A 426 -25.48 9.46 21.30
N ALA A 427 -25.14 9.75 22.55
CA ALA A 427 -23.78 9.64 23.06
C ALA A 427 -23.34 8.17 23.18
N THR A 428 -24.28 7.28 23.52
CA THR A 428 -24.07 5.83 23.59
C THR A 428 -24.99 5.11 22.62
N VAL A 429 -24.46 4.15 21.85
CA VAL A 429 -25.22 3.29 20.92
C VAL A 429 -24.96 1.83 21.30
N PHE A 430 -26.03 1.04 21.47
CA PHE A 430 -25.92 -0.35 21.93
C PHE A 430 -25.86 -1.34 20.77
N VAL A 431 -24.82 -2.16 20.73
CA VAL A 431 -24.62 -3.23 19.73
C VAL A 431 -24.16 -4.51 20.45
N PRO A 432 -24.99 -5.59 20.51
CA PRO A 432 -26.38 -5.66 20.04
C PRO A 432 -27.33 -4.74 20.84
N PRO A 433 -28.47 -4.33 20.26
CA PRO A 433 -29.42 -3.47 20.95
C PRO A 433 -30.08 -4.21 22.13
N VAL A 434 -30.33 -3.50 23.23
CA VAL A 434 -30.83 -4.11 24.48
C VAL A 434 -32.35 -4.28 24.42
N PRO A 435 -32.92 -5.46 24.67
CA PRO A 435 -34.36 -5.64 24.79
C PRO A 435 -35.01 -4.65 25.77
N ALA A 436 -36.12 -4.06 25.34
CA ALA A 436 -36.91 -3.14 26.14
C ALA A 436 -38.39 -3.52 26.12
N GLN A 437 -39.09 -3.27 27.22
CA GLN A 437 -40.54 -3.32 27.29
C GLN A 437 -41.06 -1.90 27.48
N VAL A 438 -42.04 -1.52 26.66
CA VAL A 438 -42.73 -0.24 26.75
C VAL A 438 -44.17 -0.55 27.10
N LEU A 439 -44.65 -0.03 28.22
CA LEU A 439 -46.00 -0.25 28.75
C LEU A 439 -46.80 1.05 28.77
N ASP A 440 -48.11 0.95 28.58
CA ASP A 440 -49.06 2.04 28.77
C ASP A 440 -49.45 2.23 30.25
N GLU A 441 -50.29 3.24 30.53
CA GLU A 441 -50.80 3.54 31.88
C GLU A 441 -51.55 2.37 32.53
N ASN A 442 -52.05 1.42 31.71
CA ASN A 442 -52.79 0.25 32.15
C ASN A 442 -51.91 -1.01 32.25
N GLY A 443 -50.58 -0.86 32.08
CA GLY A 443 -49.62 -1.95 32.13
C GLY A 443 -49.63 -2.86 30.88
N ARG A 444 -50.22 -2.43 29.76
CA ARG A 444 -50.24 -3.19 28.51
C ARG A 444 -49.06 -2.80 27.63
N ALA A 445 -48.50 -3.76 26.89
CA ALA A 445 -47.42 -3.50 25.96
C ALA A 445 -47.84 -2.51 24.86
N VAL A 446 -47.06 -1.45 24.69
CA VAL A 446 -47.21 -0.50 23.58
C VAL A 446 -46.68 -1.18 22.32
N GLU A 447 -47.54 -1.29 21.31
CA GLU A 447 -47.21 -1.88 20.02
C GLU A 447 -47.30 -0.84 18.92
N ILE A 448 -46.75 -1.17 17.75
CA ILE A 448 -46.95 -0.39 16.53
C ILE A 448 -48.10 -0.99 15.73
N THR A 449 -49.16 -0.20 15.54
CA THR A 449 -50.32 -0.56 14.72
C THR A 449 -49.98 -0.62 13.23
N ALA A 450 -50.80 -1.32 12.43
CA ALA A 450 -50.68 -1.38 10.97
C ALA A 450 -50.69 0.01 10.28
N ARG A 451 -51.25 1.03 10.94
CA ARG A 451 -51.26 2.43 10.47
C ARG A 451 -49.98 3.20 10.85
N ARG A 452 -48.94 2.53 11.32
CA ARG A 452 -47.65 3.12 11.73
C ARG A 452 -47.77 4.14 12.86
N ARG A 453 -48.63 3.83 13.84
CA ARG A 453 -48.83 4.61 15.07
C ARG A 453 -48.64 3.72 16.29
N VAL A 454 -48.17 4.30 17.39
CA VAL A 454 -48.18 3.63 18.70
C VAL A 454 -49.62 3.30 19.12
N SER A 455 -49.84 2.14 19.73
CA SER A 455 -51.16 1.66 20.16
C SER A 455 -51.73 2.47 21.32
N ALA A 456 -50.86 2.92 22.22
CA ALA A 456 -51.15 3.75 23.39
C ALA A 456 -49.95 4.66 23.70
N ALA A 457 -50.15 5.63 24.60
CA ALA A 457 -49.06 6.47 25.08
C ALA A 457 -48.08 5.66 25.94
N PRO A 458 -46.77 5.68 25.64
CA PRO A 458 -45.73 5.13 26.52
C PRO A 458 -45.80 5.77 27.91
N PHE A 459 -45.90 4.95 28.94
CA PHE A 459 -45.97 5.37 30.35
C PHE A 459 -44.81 4.81 31.18
N LEU A 460 -44.45 3.54 30.97
CA LEU A 460 -43.31 2.90 31.63
C LEU A 460 -42.38 2.25 30.60
N VAL A 461 -41.07 2.37 30.82
CA VAL A 461 -40.06 1.65 30.03
C VAL A 461 -39.15 0.87 30.98
N SER A 462 -38.97 -0.42 30.71
CA SER A 462 -37.97 -1.25 31.37
C SER A 462 -37.00 -1.84 30.34
N PHE A 463 -35.75 -1.99 30.75
CA PHE A 463 -34.69 -2.62 29.98
C PHE A 463 -34.38 -3.99 30.57
N GLU A 464 -33.80 -4.90 29.80
CA GLU A 464 -33.47 -6.24 30.27
C GLU A 464 -32.67 -6.21 31.59
N GLY A 465 -33.27 -6.72 32.66
CA GLY A 465 -32.67 -6.77 34.01
C GLY A 465 -32.75 -5.48 34.84
N GLY A 466 -33.39 -4.41 34.33
CA GLY A 466 -33.55 -3.13 35.03
C GLY A 466 -34.95 -2.90 35.62
N GLU A 467 -35.05 -1.96 36.57
CA GLU A 467 -36.34 -1.52 37.11
C GLU A 467 -37.14 -0.68 36.08
N PRO A 468 -38.49 -0.75 36.08
CA PRO A 468 -39.31 0.10 35.23
C PRO A 468 -39.16 1.58 35.59
N ARG A 469 -38.99 2.43 34.57
CA ARG A 469 -38.84 3.88 34.70
C ARG A 469 -40.00 4.61 34.05
N GLU A 470 -40.47 5.67 34.70
CA GLU A 470 -41.58 6.50 34.24
C GLU A 470 -41.17 7.34 33.02
N VAL A 471 -42.07 7.41 32.05
CA VAL A 471 -41.92 8.23 30.84
C VAL A 471 -42.44 9.64 31.12
N ILE A 472 -41.54 10.61 31.17
CA ILE A 472 -41.87 12.03 31.34
C ILE A 472 -42.39 12.62 30.03
N ALA A 473 -41.73 12.29 28.92
CA ALA A 473 -42.08 12.76 27.58
C ALA A 473 -41.63 11.77 26.51
N TRP A 474 -42.27 11.83 25.34
CA TRP A 474 -41.86 11.01 24.19
C TRP A 474 -42.16 11.71 22.86
N ALA A 475 -41.39 11.34 21.83
CA ALA A 475 -41.54 11.85 20.47
C ALA A 475 -41.41 10.71 19.44
N GLY A 476 -42.21 10.78 18.37
CA GLY A 476 -42.30 9.75 17.32
C GLY A 476 -43.73 9.25 17.13
N PRO A 477 -43.95 8.06 16.52
CA PRO A 477 -42.92 7.18 15.94
C PRO A 477 -42.43 7.68 14.58
N TRP A 478 -41.12 7.64 14.34
CA TRP A 478 -40.54 7.92 13.03
C TRP A 478 -40.28 6.64 12.25
N PHE A 479 -40.76 6.61 11.00
CA PHE A 479 -40.62 5.46 10.12
C PHE A 479 -39.27 5.48 9.38
N VAL A 480 -38.56 4.36 9.42
CA VAL A 480 -37.29 4.16 8.70
C VAL A 480 -37.54 3.15 7.57
N GLY A 481 -37.82 3.65 6.36
CA GLY A 481 -38.20 2.83 5.21
C GLY A 481 -37.05 2.48 4.28
N VAL A 482 -37.01 1.22 3.81
CA VAL A 482 -36.18 0.77 2.68
C VAL A 482 -37.01 0.89 1.39
N ARG A 483 -36.52 1.62 0.38
CA ARG A 483 -37.02 1.45 -1.00
C ARG A 483 -36.50 0.11 -1.52
N ALA A 484 -37.40 -0.77 -1.96
CA ALA A 484 -37.03 -2.06 -2.54
C ALA A 484 -36.19 -1.85 -3.80
N GLY A 485 -34.91 -2.26 -3.76
CA GLY A 485 -34.00 -2.17 -4.89
C GLY A 485 -32.53 -2.00 -4.53
N ALA A 486 -31.98 -2.80 -3.61
CA ALA A 486 -30.54 -2.94 -3.41
C ALA A 486 -30.23 -4.20 -2.57
N GLY A 487 -30.11 -5.35 -3.23
CA GLY A 487 -29.28 -6.53 -2.95
C GLY A 487 -28.95 -7.09 -1.56
N HIS A 488 -29.32 -6.51 -0.42
CA HIS A 488 -28.94 -7.02 0.91
C HIS A 488 -30.17 -7.37 1.76
N ALA A 489 -30.03 -8.46 2.52
CA ALA A 489 -31.11 -9.25 3.10
C ALA A 489 -31.94 -8.55 4.20
N ARG A 490 -33.20 -9.01 4.32
CA ARG A 490 -34.22 -8.79 5.38
C ARG A 490 -34.88 -7.40 5.41
N SER A 491 -35.90 -7.25 4.57
CA SER A 491 -36.90 -6.18 4.63
C SER A 491 -37.82 -6.36 5.86
N GLY A 492 -37.58 -5.58 6.92
CA GLY A 492 -38.48 -5.43 8.06
C GLY A 492 -38.89 -3.96 8.23
N THR A 493 -40.14 -3.71 8.61
CA THR A 493 -40.59 -2.35 8.97
C THR A 493 -39.94 -1.93 10.29
N ARG A 494 -39.16 -0.85 10.27
CA ARG A 494 -38.47 -0.28 11.44
C ARG A 494 -39.11 1.04 11.85
N MET A 495 -39.29 1.24 13.15
CA MET A 495 -39.74 2.51 13.73
C MET A 495 -38.89 2.92 14.90
N ARG A 496 -38.76 4.23 15.12
CA ARG A 496 -38.05 4.80 16.27
C ARG A 496 -38.96 5.66 17.12
N LEU A 497 -38.70 5.64 18.41
CA LEU A 497 -39.37 6.42 19.44
C LEU A 497 -38.28 6.99 20.34
N GLN A 498 -38.30 8.30 20.57
CA GLN A 498 -37.43 8.94 21.56
C GLN A 498 -38.22 9.15 22.83
N VAL A 499 -37.66 8.78 23.97
CA VAL A 499 -38.35 8.80 25.26
C VAL A 499 -37.46 9.47 26.29
N LEU A 500 -38.04 10.29 27.15
CA LEU A 500 -37.42 10.91 28.30
C LEU A 500 -37.90 10.17 29.55
N LEU A 501 -36.97 9.58 30.29
CA LEU A 501 -37.23 8.77 31.46
C LEU A 501 -36.84 9.53 32.73
N ALA A 502 -37.62 9.35 33.79
CA ALA A 502 -37.25 9.80 35.12
C ALA A 502 -36.08 8.94 35.66
N ASP A 503 -35.01 9.57 36.11
CA ASP A 503 -33.84 8.92 36.72
C ASP A 503 -33.51 9.59 38.07
N GLY A 504 -34.14 9.12 39.15
CA GLY A 504 -33.99 9.74 40.47
C GLY A 504 -34.78 11.05 40.63
N ALA A 505 -34.42 11.85 41.64
CA ALA A 505 -35.26 12.97 42.09
C ALA A 505 -35.25 14.21 41.16
N ASP A 506 -34.19 14.41 40.35
CA ASP A 506 -34.02 15.59 39.49
C ASP A 506 -33.23 15.31 38.18
N ALA A 507 -32.92 14.04 37.86
CA ALA A 507 -32.24 13.69 36.61
C ALA A 507 -33.21 13.07 35.61
N GLU A 508 -33.07 13.49 34.35
CA GLU A 508 -33.85 12.99 33.22
C GLU A 508 -32.90 12.30 32.25
N GLU A 509 -33.27 11.11 31.77
CA GLU A 509 -32.47 10.36 30.80
C GLU A 509 -33.22 10.24 29.47
N ALA A 510 -32.65 10.80 28.40
CA ALA A 510 -33.21 10.64 27.06
C ALA A 510 -32.66 9.37 26.40
N VAL A 511 -33.57 8.55 25.86
CA VAL A 511 -33.24 7.28 25.19
C VAL A 511 -33.91 7.18 23.82
N LEU A 512 -33.26 6.44 22.92
CA LEU A 512 -33.75 6.11 21.58
C LEU A 512 -34.15 4.64 21.55
N LEU A 513 -35.45 4.38 21.39
CA LEU A 513 -36.02 3.05 21.25
C LEU A 513 -36.31 2.74 19.78
N ARG A 514 -36.06 1.49 19.39
CA ARG A 514 -36.32 0.93 18.07
C ARG A 514 -37.33 -0.19 18.20
N PHE A 515 -38.30 -0.20 17.29
CA PHE A 515 -39.26 -1.29 17.12
C PHE A 515 -39.02 -1.99 15.79
N GLU A 516 -38.86 -3.31 15.83
CA GLU A 516 -38.73 -4.14 14.63
C GLU A 516 -39.91 -5.11 14.49
N HIS A 517 -40.67 -4.94 13.40
CA HIS A 517 -41.77 -5.86 13.10
C HIS A 517 -41.23 -7.15 12.46
N HIS A 518 -40.90 -8.13 13.29
CA HIS A 518 -40.50 -9.49 12.92
C HIS A 518 -41.43 -10.54 13.60
N LYS A 519 -41.14 -11.84 13.47
CA LYS A 519 -41.98 -12.92 14.06
C LYS A 519 -42.22 -12.79 15.58
N ASN A 520 -41.42 -11.98 16.29
CA ASN A 520 -41.61 -11.64 17.69
C ASN A 520 -41.41 -10.12 17.91
N PRO A 521 -42.44 -9.27 17.77
CA PRO A 521 -42.28 -7.82 17.88
C PRO A 521 -41.77 -7.43 19.26
N MET A 522 -40.64 -6.72 19.30
CA MET A 522 -40.09 -6.21 20.56
C MET A 522 -39.49 -4.83 20.37
N TRP A 523 -39.53 -4.04 21.45
CA TRP A 523 -38.76 -2.81 21.55
C TRP A 523 -37.33 -3.13 21.94
N THR A 524 -36.39 -2.33 21.46
CA THR A 524 -34.99 -2.42 21.81
C THR A 524 -34.41 -1.02 22.02
N LEU A 525 -33.56 -0.85 23.02
CA LEU A 525 -32.76 0.35 23.24
C LEU A 525 -31.65 0.41 22.19
N GLU A 526 -31.72 1.41 21.32
CA GLU A 526 -30.75 1.67 20.25
C GLU A 526 -29.67 2.66 20.72
N GLY A 527 -30.02 3.64 21.56
CA GLY A 527 -29.03 4.56 22.12
C GLY A 527 -29.52 5.41 23.29
N LYS A 528 -28.57 6.04 23.99
CA LYS A 528 -28.78 6.97 25.11
C LYS A 528 -28.16 8.32 24.78
N TYR A 529 -28.85 9.41 25.13
CA TYR A 529 -28.35 10.78 25.03
C TYR A 529 -27.85 11.21 26.41
N ASP A 530 -26.68 11.83 26.46
CA ASP A 530 -26.08 12.41 27.66
C ASP A 530 -26.32 13.91 27.76
#